data_AF-A0A455U0S4-F1
#
_entry.id   AF-A0A455U0S4-F1
#
_cell.length_a   1.000
_cell.length_b   1.000
_cell.length_c   1.000
_cell.angle_alpha   90.00
_cell.angle_beta   90.00
_cell.angle_gamma   90.00
#
_symmetry.space_group_name_H-M   'P 1'
#
loop_
_entity.id
_entity.type
_entity.pdbx_description
1 polymer ?
#
loop_
_entity_poly.entity_id
_entity_poly.type
_entity_poly.pdbx_seq_one_letter_code
_entity_poly.pdbx_strand_id
1 'polypeptide(L)' 'MKHSPAYRLATTILHGFDEYRARFKEITADASRRFHEAAWRETQQASAERDQSL' A
#
# COMPACT_ATOMS: atom_id res chain seq x y z
N MET A 1 -32.46 -17.46 5.70
CA MET A 1 -31.94 -16.13 6.13
C MET A 1 -31.06 -15.44 5.08
N LYS A 2 -30.24 -16.15 4.28
CA LYS A 2 -29.35 -15.58 3.24
C LYS A 2 -30.04 -14.92 2.02
N HIS A 3 -31.38 -14.91 1.97
CA HIS A 3 -32.14 -14.37 0.85
C HIS A 3 -32.96 -13.14 1.22
N SER A 4 -32.87 -12.65 2.48
CA SER A 4 -33.55 -11.42 2.83
C SER A 4 -32.91 -10.23 2.09
N PRO A 5 -33.69 -9.19 1.75
CA PRO A 5 -33.14 -7.97 1.17
C PRO A 5 -32.02 -7.35 2.01
N ALA A 6 -32.17 -7.37 3.34
CA ALA A 6 -31.16 -6.88 4.27
C ALA A 6 -29.83 -7.66 4.18
N TYR A 7 -29.89 -8.98 4.06
CA TYR A 7 -28.68 -9.81 3.90
C TYR A 7 -27.97 -9.51 2.59
N ARG A 8 -28.72 -9.35 1.50
CA ARG A 8 -28.16 -9.00 0.18
C ARG A 8 -27.48 -7.63 0.21
N LEU A 9 -28.12 -6.63 0.82
CA LEU A 9 -27.55 -5.30 0.98
C LEU A 9 -26.25 -5.33 1.79
N ALA A 10 -26.25 -6.02 2.94
CA ALA A 10 -25.05 -6.19 3.76
C ALA A 10 -23.92 -6.88 2.99
N THR A 11 -24.24 -7.89 2.19
CA THR A 11 -23.26 -8.60 1.34
C THR A 11 -22.66 -7.68 0.28
N THR A 12 -23.48 -6.87 -0.39
CA THR A 12 -23.00 -5.90 -1.38
C THR A 12 -22.06 -4.86 -0.76
N ILE A 13 -22.40 -4.34 0.43
CA ILE A 13 -21.57 -3.36 1.14
C ILE A 13 -20.22 -3.97 1.54
N LEU A 14 -20.24 -5.17 2.14
CA LEU A 14 -19.02 -5.87 2.54
C LEU A 14 -18.12 -6.16 1.34
N HIS A 15 -18.70 -6.63 0.23
CA HIS A 15 -17.96 -6.90 -0.99
C HIS A 15 -17.28 -5.64 -1.54
N GLY A 16 -18.01 -4.52 -1.61
CA GLY A 16 -17.44 -3.25 -2.06
C GLY A 16 -16.31 -2.74 -1.13
N PHE A 17 -16.43 -2.97 0.17
CA PHE A 17 -15.39 -2.60 1.13
C PHE A 17 -14.12 -3.47 0.97
N ASP A 18 -14.28 -4.77 0.73
CA ASP A 18 -13.16 -5.67 0.48
C ASP A 18 -12.41 -5.30 -0.80
N GLU A 19 -13.13 -4.97 -1.87
CA GLU A 19 -12.52 -4.48 -3.12
C GLU A 19 -11.75 -3.17 -2.92
N TYR A 20 -12.35 -2.20 -2.22
CA TYR A 20 -11.69 -0.92 -1.91
C TYR A 20 -10.41 -1.17 -1.10
N ARG A 21 -10.47 -2.02 -0.08
CA ARG A 21 -9.33 -2.34 0.77
C ARG A 21 -8.20 -3.03 0.01
N ALA A 22 -8.52 -3.91 -0.94
CA ALA A 22 -7.52 -4.57 -1.78
C ALA A 22 -6.77 -3.53 -2.64
N ARG A 23 -7.49 -2.67 -3.37
CA ARG A 23 -6.88 -1.61 -4.20
C ARG A 23 -6.06 -0.62 -3.37
N PHE A 24 -6.57 -0.24 -2.20
CA PHE A 24 -5.85 0.65 -1.29
C PHE A 24 -4.50 0.05 -0.84
N LYS A 25 -4.48 -1.26 -0.54
CA LYS A 25 -3.24 -1.96 -0.19
C LYS A 25 -2.25 -2.00 -1.35
N GLU A 26 -2.71 -2.24 -2.57
CA GLU A 26 -1.84 -2.26 -3.76
C GLU A 26 -1.18 -0.90 -3.99
N ILE A 27 -1.96 0.19 -3.95
CA ILE A 27 -1.46 1.56 -4.08
C ILE A 27 -0.48 1.89 -2.96
N THR A 28 -0.83 1.54 -1.73
CA THR A 28 0.00 1.86 -0.56
C THR A 28 1.27 1.03 -0.50
N ALA A 29 1.24 -0.24 -0.94
CA ALA A 29 2.42 -1.09 -1.01
C ALA A 29 3.45 -0.53 -2.00
N ASP A 30 3.00 -0.03 -3.16
CA ASP A 30 3.89 0.63 -4.12
C ASP A 30 4.46 1.95 -3.56
N ALA A 31 3.63 2.74 -2.88
CA ALA A 31 4.08 3.97 -2.22
C ALA A 31 5.11 3.70 -1.11
N SER A 32 4.88 2.71 -0.25
CA SER A 32 5.82 2.28 0.79
C SER A 32 7.12 1.76 0.20
N ARG A 33 7.05 0.96 -0.88
CA ARG A 33 8.23 0.47 -1.61
C ARG A 33 9.04 1.62 -2.17
N ARG A 34 8.40 2.56 -2.88
CA ARG A 34 9.05 3.75 -3.46
C ARG A 34 9.70 4.63 -2.39
N PHE A 35 9.03 4.86 -1.28
CA PHE A 35 9.57 5.64 -0.17
C PHE A 35 10.82 4.98 0.42
N HIS A 36 10.76 3.67 0.67
CA HIS A 36 11.89 2.91 1.20
C HIS A 36 13.07 2.86 0.23
N GLU A 37 12.83 2.58 -1.05
CA GLU A 37 13.89 2.54 -2.08
C GLU A 37 14.53 3.91 -2.33
N ALA A 38 13.74 4.99 -2.41
CA ALA A 38 14.28 6.34 -2.61
C ALA A 38 15.13 6.78 -1.42
N ALA A 39 14.63 6.56 -0.19
CA ALA A 39 15.39 6.83 1.02
C ALA A 39 16.68 5.99 1.10
N TRP A 40 16.65 4.72 0.66
CA TRP A 40 17.83 3.85 0.67
C TRP A 40 18.88 4.24 -0.38
N ARG A 41 18.49 4.54 -1.63
CA ARG A 41 19.43 4.98 -2.67
C ARG A 41 20.10 6.30 -2.33
N GLU A 42 19.33 7.29 -1.89
CA GLU A 42 19.86 8.60 -1.52
C GLU A 42 20.79 8.51 -0.30
N THR A 43 20.41 7.73 0.71
CA THR A 43 21.26 7.50 1.89
C THR A 43 22.55 6.77 1.52
N GLN A 44 22.49 5.76 0.64
CA GLN A 44 23.69 5.06 0.17
C GLN A 44 24.60 5.97 -0.66
N GLN A 45 24.04 6.78 -1.57
CA GLN A 45 24.81 7.73 -2.37
C GLN A 45 25.48 8.79 -1.49
N ALA A 46 24.75 9.38 -0.55
CA ALA A 46 25.29 10.37 0.38
C ALA A 46 26.37 9.76 1.29
N SER A 47 26.23 8.50 1.68
CA SER A 47 27.26 7.80 2.46
C SER A 47 28.49 7.49 1.61
N ALA A 48 28.32 7.05 0.35
CA ALA A 48 29.40 6.77 -0.58
C ALA A 48 30.21 8.04 -0.94
N GLU A 49 29.54 9.18 -1.14
CA GLU A 49 30.20 10.47 -1.37
C GLU A 49 31.00 10.93 -0.14
N ARG A 50 30.51 10.62 1.07
CA ARG A 50 31.19 10.96 2.32
C ARG A 50 32.43 10.09 2.56
N ASP A 51 32.37 8.80 2.22
CA ASP A 51 33.51 7.87 2.34
C ASP A 51 34.62 8.15 1.31
N GLN A 52 34.28 8.69 0.13
CA GLN A 52 35.26 9.03 -0.92
C GLN A 52 35.96 10.40 -0.69
N SER A 53 35.48 11.18 0.28
CA SER A 53 36.00 12.51 0.64
C SER A 53 37.00 12.49 1.83
N LEU A 54 37.34 11.31 2.35
CA LEU A 54 38.34 11.09 3.42
C LEU A 54 39.60 10.42 2.86
#